data_AF-A0A8J8NPB5-F1
#
_entry.id   AF-A0A8J8NPB5-F1
#
_cell.length_a   1.000
_cell.length_b   1.000
_cell.length_c   1.000
_cell.angle_alpha   90.00
_cell.angle_beta   90.00
_cell.angle_gamma   90.00
#
_symmetry.space_group_name_H-M   'P 1'
#
loop_
_entity.id
_entity.type
_entity.pdbx_description
1 polymer ?
#
loop_
_entity_poly.entity_id
_entity_poly.type
_entity_poly.pdbx_seq_one_letter_code
_entity_poly.pdbx_strand_id
1 'polypeptide(L)'
;MADVLSSQKNCLQMRCLKEQSASPHEFMNCVKNCETGVQEVIKMQQKHVEVGRLTYTKNIQRCLSIHGGPSNDEDVESDYNPTSLAHCISHNTDKVDRRFFGYYNNQKIKLSQKYQFP
;
A
#
# COMPACT_ATOMS: atom_id res chain seq x y z
N MET A 1 -4.48 10.79 1.25
CA MET A 1 -5.76 11.47 0.91
C MET A 1 -5.61 12.49 -0.23
N ALA A 2 -4.54 13.29 -0.27
CA ALA A 2 -4.31 14.26 -1.37
C ALA A 2 -4.32 13.62 -2.78
N ASP A 3 -3.65 12.48 -2.96
CA ASP A 3 -3.63 11.75 -4.23
C ASP A 3 -5.03 11.31 -4.71
N VAL A 4 -5.89 10.89 -3.79
CA VAL A 4 -7.24 10.37 -4.12
C VAL A 4 -8.15 11.51 -4.58
N LEU A 5 -8.10 12.64 -3.87
CA LEU A 5 -8.83 13.85 -4.23
C LEU A 5 -8.33 14.42 -5.56
N SER A 6 -7.02 14.33 -5.84
CA SER A 6 -6.45 14.72 -7.13
C SER A 6 -6.89 13.77 -8.25
N SER A 7 -6.91 12.45 -8.03
CA SER A 7 -7.36 11.47 -9.03
C SER A 7 -8.84 11.66 -9.39
N GLN A 8 -9.70 11.94 -8.40
CA GLN A 8 -11.13 12.17 -8.62
C GLN A 8 -11.38 13.49 -9.37
N LYS A 9 -10.69 14.56 -8.97
CA LYS A 9 -10.79 15.88 -9.62
C LYS A 9 -10.25 15.85 -11.05
N ASN A 10 -9.13 15.17 -11.28
CA ASN A 10 -8.54 15.01 -12.60
C ASN A 10 -9.41 14.17 -13.53
N CYS A 11 -10.02 13.07 -13.05
CA CYS A 11 -10.90 12.25 -13.89
C CYS A 11 -12.14 13.03 -14.35
N LEU A 12 -12.80 13.72 -13.42
CA LEU A 12 -14.01 14.47 -13.72
C LEU A 12 -13.70 15.69 -14.61
N GLN A 13 -12.68 16.48 -14.27
CA GLN A 13 -12.35 17.70 -15.02
C GLN A 13 -11.70 17.44 -16.38
N MET A 14 -10.77 16.49 -16.47
CA MET A 14 -9.98 16.30 -17.70
C MET A 14 -10.68 15.41 -18.73
N ARG A 15 -11.62 14.56 -18.28
CA ARG A 15 -12.27 13.55 -19.13
C ARG A 15 -13.78 13.76 -19.23
N CYS A 16 -14.52 13.64 -18.14
CA CYS A 16 -15.98 13.67 -18.23
C CYS A 16 -16.53 15.02 -18.67
N LEU A 17 -15.91 16.14 -18.26
CA LEU A 17 -16.32 17.47 -18.76
C LEU A 17 -16.10 17.65 -20.28
N LYS A 18 -15.19 16.90 -20.92
CA LYS A 18 -15.02 16.92 -22.39
C LYS A 18 -16.10 16.12 -23.11
N GLU A 19 -16.69 15.13 -22.45
CA GLU A 19 -17.77 14.29 -22.98
C GLU A 19 -19.17 14.90 -22.72
N GLN A 20 -19.25 15.96 -21.91
CA GLN A 20 -20.50 16.66 -21.57
C GLN A 20 -21.24 17.21 -22.81
N SER A 21 -20.50 17.47 -23.90
CA SER A 21 -21.03 17.95 -25.18
C SER A 21 -21.48 16.85 -26.15
N ALA A 22 -21.22 15.57 -25.86
CA ALA A 22 -21.44 14.46 -26.80
C ALA A 22 -22.77 13.73 -26.57
N SER A 23 -23.10 13.38 -25.32
CA SER A 23 -24.34 12.66 -24.97
C SER A 23 -24.55 12.59 -23.45
N PRO A 24 -25.77 12.82 -22.93
CA PRO A 24 -26.07 12.67 -21.50
C PRO A 24 -25.77 11.28 -20.94
N HIS A 25 -25.95 10.23 -21.75
CA HIS A 25 -25.72 8.85 -21.35
C HIS A 25 -24.22 8.52 -21.26
N GLU A 26 -23.42 9.04 -22.19
CA GLU A 26 -21.96 8.86 -22.18
C GLU A 26 -21.31 9.60 -21.00
N PHE A 27 -21.76 10.83 -20.73
CA PHE A 27 -21.34 11.60 -19.57
C PHE A 27 -21.61 10.85 -18.25
N MET A 28 -22.81 10.30 -18.08
CA MET A 28 -23.17 9.53 -16.88
C MET A 28 -22.31 8.26 -16.71
N ASN A 29 -21.99 7.57 -17.80
CA ASN A 29 -21.09 6.42 -17.77
C ASN A 29 -19.65 6.82 -17.40
N CYS A 30 -19.17 7.96 -17.88
CA CYS A 30 -17.87 8.50 -17.50
C CYS A 30 -17.79 8.79 -16.00
N VAL A 31 -18.78 9.51 -15.45
CA VAL A 31 -18.84 9.83 -14.01
C VAL A 31 -18.80 8.55 -13.17
N LYS A 32 -19.63 7.55 -13.51
CA LYS A 32 -19.67 6.27 -12.81
C LYS A 32 -18.33 5.53 -12.85
N ASN A 33 -17.63 5.58 -13.98
CA ASN A 33 -16.30 4.98 -14.12
C ASN A 33 -15.26 5.69 -13.24
N CYS A 34 -15.29 7.03 -13.19
CA CYS A 34 -14.43 7.80 -12.30
C CYS A 34 -14.72 7.48 -10.82
N GLU A 35 -15.98 7.41 -10.40
CA GLU A 35 -16.36 7.06 -9.03
C GLU A 35 -15.90 5.65 -8.66
N THR A 36 -16.17 4.68 -9.52
CA THR A 36 -15.77 3.28 -9.30
C THR A 36 -14.26 3.16 -9.18
N GLY A 37 -13.51 3.78 -10.10
CA GLY A 37 -12.07 3.70 -10.07
C GLY A 37 -11.44 4.37 -8.83
N VAL A 38 -12.01 5.48 -8.34
CA VAL A 38 -11.57 6.14 -7.10
C VAL A 38 -11.81 5.22 -5.90
N GLN A 39 -12.97 4.56 -5.83
CA GLN A 39 -13.24 3.57 -4.78
C GLN A 39 -12.23 2.42 -4.81
N GLU A 40 -11.86 1.92 -5.98
CA GLU A 40 -10.84 0.86 -6.10
C GLU A 40 -9.44 1.34 -5.68
N VAL A 41 -9.06 2.58 -5.99
CA VAL A 41 -7.81 3.19 -5.50
C VAL A 41 -7.81 3.30 -3.97
N ILE A 42 -8.93 3.71 -3.36
CA ILE A 42 -9.07 3.79 -1.89
C ILE A 42 -8.94 2.40 -1.27
N LYS A 43 -9.68 1.40 -1.78
CA LYS A 43 -9.59 0.01 -1.30
C LYS A 43 -8.16 -0.53 -1.40
N MET A 44 -7.48 -0.25 -2.51
CA MET A 44 -6.08 -0.64 -2.70
C MET A 44 -5.17 0.04 -1.67
N GLN A 45 -5.33 1.35 -1.41
CA GLN A 45 -4.56 2.07 -0.39
C GLN A 45 -4.77 1.49 1.01
N GLN A 46 -6.01 1.21 1.40
CA GLN A 46 -6.33 0.61 2.69
C GLN A 46 -5.70 -0.77 2.87
N LYS A 47 -5.85 -1.65 1.86
CA LYS A 47 -5.20 -2.98 1.87
C LYS A 47 -3.69 -2.86 1.92
N HIS A 48 -3.11 -1.89 1.22
CA HIS A 48 -1.68 -1.68 1.20
C HIS A 48 -1.12 -1.35 2.60
N VAL A 49 -1.78 -0.43 3.31
CA VAL A 49 -1.42 -0.07 4.69
C VAL A 49 -1.57 -1.26 5.63
N GLU A 50 -2.67 -2.01 5.50
CA GLU A 50 -2.94 -3.18 6.35
C GLU A 50 -1.88 -4.28 6.18
N VAL A 51 -1.58 -4.66 4.93
CA VAL A 51 -0.62 -5.72 4.65
C VAL A 51 0.79 -5.26 5.05
N GLY A 52 1.15 -3.98 4.82
CA GLY A 52 2.42 -3.42 5.27
C GLY A 52 2.60 -3.51 6.79
N ARG A 53 1.56 -3.14 7.54
CA ARG A 53 1.53 -3.25 9.00
C ARG A 53 1.70 -4.70 9.47
N LEU A 54 0.95 -5.64 8.89
CA LEU A 54 1.01 -7.06 9.25
C LEU A 54 2.40 -7.66 8.96
N THR A 55 2.99 -7.34 7.81
CA THR A 55 4.33 -7.84 7.47
C THR A 55 5.39 -7.25 8.39
N TYR A 56 5.31 -5.95 8.70
CA TYR A 56 6.20 -5.30 9.66
C TYR A 56 6.12 -5.97 11.05
N THR A 57 4.91 -6.17 11.58
CA THR A 57 4.70 -6.85 12.86
C THR A 57 5.26 -8.28 12.87
N LYS A 58 5.01 -9.07 11.81
CA LYS A 58 5.54 -10.43 11.70
C LYS A 58 7.08 -10.46 11.67
N ASN A 59 7.70 -9.51 10.97
CA ASN A 59 9.15 -9.42 10.89
C ASN A 59 9.77 -9.03 12.24
N ILE A 60 9.17 -8.10 12.97
CA ILE A 60 9.61 -7.75 14.33
C ILE A 60 9.50 -8.95 15.25
N GLN A 61 8.36 -9.65 15.26
CA GLN A 61 8.18 -10.84 16.10
C GLN A 61 9.22 -11.92 15.80
N ARG A 62 9.55 -12.12 14.52
CA ARG A 62 10.63 -13.04 14.13
C ARG A 62 11.99 -12.58 14.64
N CYS A 63 12.34 -11.31 14.51
CA CYS A 63 13.61 -10.79 15.04
C CYS A 63 13.69 -10.92 16.56
N LEU A 64 12.60 -10.65 17.28
CA LEU A 64 12.51 -10.85 18.73
C LEU A 64 12.64 -12.33 19.11
N SER A 65 12.06 -13.25 18.35
CA SER A 65 12.21 -14.69 18.59
C SER A 65 13.64 -15.20 18.39
N ILE A 66 14.43 -14.56 17.53
CA ILE A 66 15.81 -14.98 17.21
C ILE A 66 16.83 -14.27 18.11
N HIS A 67 16.59 -13.00 18.43
CA HIS A 67 17.57 -12.12 19.08
C HIS A 67 17.10 -11.49 20.40
N GLY A 68 15.82 -11.65 20.75
CA GLY A 68 15.17 -10.93 21.85
C GLY A 68 14.77 -11.78 23.06
N GLY A 69 15.12 -13.07 23.09
CA GLY A 69 14.79 -13.95 24.22
C GLY A 69 15.97 -14.19 25.16
N PRO A 70 15.79 -14.06 26.49
CA PRO A 70 16.50 -14.91 27.44
C PRO A 70 16.01 -16.35 27.24
N SER A 71 16.92 -17.30 27.03
CA SER A 71 16.61 -18.73 26.89
C SER A 71 15.88 -19.24 28.14
N ASN A 72 14.71 -19.85 27.97
CA ASN A 72 13.96 -20.49 29.08
C ASN A 72 14.47 -21.91 29.39
N ASP A 73 15.64 -22.28 28.87
CA ASP A 73 16.32 -23.51 29.21
C ASP A 73 17.47 -23.15 30.14
N GLU A 74 17.39 -23.61 31.38
CA GLU A 74 18.52 -23.65 32.31
C GLU A 74 19.72 -24.29 31.56
N ASP A 75 20.89 -23.64 31.63
CA ASP A 75 22.21 -24.08 31.11
C ASP A 75 22.76 -23.61 29.76
N VAL A 76 22.31 -22.50 29.16
CA VAL A 76 23.15 -21.82 28.14
C VAL A 76 23.07 -20.30 28.30
N GLU A 77 24.24 -19.66 28.46
CA GLU A 77 24.41 -18.20 28.39
C GLU A 77 23.55 -17.61 27.27
N SER A 78 22.43 -17.02 27.68
CA SER A 78 21.53 -16.38 26.76
C SER A 78 22.08 -14.99 26.43
N ASP A 79 22.92 -14.95 25.41
CA ASP A 79 23.47 -13.72 24.85
C ASP A 79 22.37 -12.91 24.17
N TYR A 80 21.63 -12.16 24.99
CA TYR A 80 20.83 -11.05 24.51
C TYR A 80 21.73 -10.13 23.67
N ASN A 81 21.51 -10.12 22.36
CA ASN A 81 22.33 -9.39 21.40
C ASN A 81 21.53 -8.22 20.80
N PRO A 82 21.47 -7.06 21.49
CA PRO A 82 20.66 -5.93 21.08
C PRO A 82 21.09 -5.35 19.73
N THR A 83 22.38 -5.43 19.40
CA THR A 83 22.93 -4.98 18.11
C THR A 83 22.40 -5.82 16.95
N SER A 84 22.40 -7.15 17.09
CA SER A 84 21.84 -8.06 16.09
C SER A 84 20.32 -7.92 15.96
N LEU A 85 19.62 -7.68 17.07
CA LEU A 85 18.18 -7.40 17.07
C LEU A 85 17.87 -6.12 16.29
N ALA A 86 18.58 -5.02 16.59
CA ALA A 86 18.40 -3.74 15.90
C ALA A 86 18.70 -3.86 14.40
N HIS A 87 19.78 -4.56 14.04
CA HIS A 87 20.13 -4.80 12.64
C HIS A 87 19.07 -5.64 11.90
N CYS A 88 18.54 -6.70 12.55
CA CYS A 88 17.46 -7.52 12.01
C CYS A 88 16.19 -6.71 11.76
N ILE A 89 15.78 -5.87 12.71
CA ILE A 89 14.59 -5.01 12.57
C ILE A 89 14.80 -4.01 11.42
N SER A 90 15.95 -3.33 11.38
CA SER A 90 16.25 -2.34 10.33
C SER A 90 16.22 -2.98 8.93
N HIS A 91 16.94 -4.09 8.73
CA HIS A 91 17.03 -4.76 7.44
C HIS A 91 15.68 -5.28 6.94
N ASN A 92 14.83 -5.78 7.86
CA ASN A 92 13.51 -6.27 7.48
C ASN A 92 12.50 -5.13 7.27
N THR A 93 12.70 -3.96 7.87
CA THR A 93 11.91 -2.76 7.60
C THR A 93 12.17 -2.28 6.17
N ASP A 94 13.45 -2.12 5.79
CA ASP A 94 13.84 -1.69 4.44
C ASP A 94 13.33 -2.62 3.34
N LYS A 95 13.31 -3.94 3.61
CA LYS A 95 12.79 -4.95 2.66
C LYS A 95 11.28 -4.87 2.48
N VAL A 96 10.55 -4.57 3.54
CA VAL A 96 9.10 -4.36 3.48
C VAL A 96 8.85 -3.16 2.60
N ASP A 97 9.48 -2.02 2.88
CA ASP A 97 9.31 -0.79 2.11
C ASP A 97 9.54 -1.02 0.62
N ARG A 98 10.71 -1.55 0.21
CA ARG A 98 11.03 -1.72 -1.22
C ARG A 98 10.05 -2.63 -1.98
N ARG A 99 9.65 -3.76 -1.40
CA ARG A 99 8.75 -4.72 -2.08
C ARG A 99 7.30 -4.23 -2.06
N PHE A 100 6.88 -3.60 -0.97
CA PHE A 100 5.53 -3.09 -0.83
C PHE A 100 5.26 -1.91 -1.74
N PHE A 101 6.15 -0.90 -1.75
CA PHE A 101 6.00 0.26 -2.62
C PHE A 101 5.99 -0.13 -4.11
N GLY A 102 6.77 -1.15 -4.50
CA GLY A 102 6.76 -1.68 -5.87
C GLY A 102 5.42 -2.29 -6.28
N TYR A 103 4.80 -3.12 -5.43
CA TYR A 103 3.50 -3.72 -5.73
C TYR A 103 2.38 -2.67 -5.80
N TYR A 104 2.39 -1.70 -4.88
CA TYR A 104 1.44 -0.59 -4.86
C TYR A 104 1.49 0.22 -6.16
N ASN A 105 2.68 0.61 -6.61
CA ASN A 105 2.84 1.37 -7.85
C ASN A 105 2.32 0.60 -9.07
N ASN A 106 2.61 -0.70 -9.15
CA ASN A 106 2.09 -1.54 -10.24
C ASN A 106 0.57 -1.65 -10.24
N GLN A 107 -0.07 -1.79 -9.07
CA GLN A 107 -1.53 -1.82 -8.98
C GLN A 107 -2.16 -0.46 -9.28
N LYS A 108 -1.54 0.63 -8.82
CA LYS A 108 -1.95 2.00 -9.17
C LYS A 108 -1.92 2.22 -10.67
N ILE A 109 -0.87 1.80 -11.37
CA ILE A 109 -0.78 1.90 -12.84
C ILE A 109 -1.89 1.09 -13.52
N LYS A 110 -2.12 -0.16 -13.11
CA LYS A 110 -3.18 -1.01 -13.68
C LYS A 110 -4.58 -0.43 -13.49
N LEU A 111 -4.88 0.10 -12.30
CA LEU A 111 -6.15 0.77 -12.02
C LEU A 111 -6.28 2.05 -12.84
N SER A 112 -5.20 2.81 -12.98
CA SER A 112 -5.18 4.04 -13.79
C SER A 112 -5.46 3.72 -15.25
N GLN A 113 -4.86 2.66 -15.82
CA GLN A 113 -5.14 2.21 -17.18
C GLN A 113 -6.58 1.69 -17.33
N LYS A 114 -7.06 0.85 -16.40
CA LYS A 114 -8.39 0.22 -16.47
C LYS A 114 -9.52 1.24 -16.44
N TYR A 115 -9.43 2.23 -15.55
CA TYR A 115 -10.44 3.27 -15.40
C TYR A 115 -10.10 4.54 -16.21
N GLN A 116 -8.96 4.51 -16.92
CA GLN A 116 -8.37 5.61 -17.68
C GLN A 116 -8.31 6.90 -16.85
N PHE A 117 -7.77 6.78 -15.64
CA PHE A 117 -7.33 7.94 -14.87
C PHE A 117 -6.05 8.50 -15.50
N PRO A 118 -5.94 9.84 -15.64
CA PRO A 118 -4.68 10.47 -16.02
C PRO A 118 -3.59 10.28 -14.95
#